data_AF-E6UCU9-F1
#
_entry.id   AF-E6UCU9-F1
#
_cell.length_a   1.000
_cell.length_b   1.000
_cell.length_c   1.000
_cell.angle_alpha   90.00
_cell.angle_beta   90.00
_cell.angle_gamma   90.00
#
_symmetry.space_group_name_H-M   'P 1'
#
loop_
_entity.id
_entity.type
_entity.pdbx_description
1 polymer ?
#
loop_
_entity_poly.entity_id
_entity_poly.type
_entity_poly.pdbx_seq_one_letter_code
_entity_poly.pdbx_strand_id
1 'polypeptide(L)'
;MTKKKKVTIILSIIILVIIGVILGLRIRDSNLRRAEYTGNKLSFDGKVYEETSYTEIQPYKETWKVVCKTTDGVWTVYEIEQYPNHEYLVARTSWEARVLKLTN
;
A
#
# COMPACT_ATOMS: atom_id res chain seq x y z
N MET A 1 0.68 3.02 47.06
CA MET A 1 1.43 3.15 45.79
C MET A 1 1.95 4.58 45.64
N THR A 2 3.25 4.80 45.50
CA THR A 2 3.85 6.15 45.45
C THR A 2 3.60 6.83 44.11
N LYS A 3 3.59 8.18 44.07
CA LYS A 3 3.42 8.96 42.82
C LYS A 3 4.38 8.50 41.71
N LYS A 4 5.64 8.20 42.08
CA LYS A 4 6.67 7.67 41.17
C LYS A 4 6.26 6.33 40.55
N LYS A 5 5.76 5.37 41.34
CA LYS A 5 5.28 4.06 40.84
C LYS A 5 4.10 4.21 39.87
N LYS A 6 3.17 5.15 40.13
CA LYS A 6 2.05 5.43 39.21
C LYS A 6 2.53 5.96 37.85
N VAL A 7 3.50 6.88 37.85
CA VAL A 7 4.08 7.45 36.61
C VAL A 7 4.81 6.38 35.80
N THR A 8 5.60 5.51 36.44
CA THR A 8 6.31 4.41 35.74
C THR A 8 5.34 3.44 35.07
N ILE A 9 4.23 3.09 35.73
CA ILE A 9 3.20 2.21 35.14
C ILE A 9 2.57 2.86 33.91
N ILE A 10 2.20 4.15 33.99
CA ILE A 10 1.61 4.88 32.87
C ILE A 10 2.57 4.93 31.68
N LEU A 11 3.85 5.26 31.92
CA LEU A 11 4.88 5.26 30.87
C LEU A 11 5.06 3.89 30.23
N SER A 12 5.05 2.82 31.04
CA SER A 12 5.16 1.45 30.53
C SER A 12 4.00 1.08 29.62
N ILE A 13 2.78 1.47 29.97
CA ILE A 13 1.59 1.26 29.13
C ILE A 13 1.70 2.03 27.82
N ILE A 14 2.13 3.30 27.85
CA ILE A 14 2.32 4.12 26.65
C ILE A 14 3.33 3.47 25.71
N ILE A 15 4.46 2.99 26.25
CA ILE A 15 5.50 2.31 25.45
C ILE A 15 4.93 1.04 24.80
N LEU A 16 4.17 0.23 25.54
CA LEU A 16 3.55 -0.98 25.00
C LEU A 16 2.56 -0.67 23.87
N VAL A 17 1.77 0.40 24.01
CA VAL A 17 0.86 0.86 22.95
C VAL A 17 1.63 1.28 21.71
N ILE A 18 2.71 2.06 21.86
CA ILE A 18 3.56 2.50 20.74
C ILE A 18 4.16 1.30 20.01
N ILE A 19 4.71 0.33 20.75
CA ILE A 19 5.27 -0.90 20.18
C ILE A 19 4.18 -1.67 19.41
N GLY A 20 2.98 -1.80 19.98
CA GLY A 20 1.84 -2.45 19.32
C GLY A 20 1.47 -1.78 18.00
N VAL A 21 1.42 -0.45 17.96
CA VAL A 21 1.15 0.32 16.73
C VAL A 21 2.23 0.08 15.69
N ILE A 22 3.52 0.12 16.08
CA ILE A 22 4.65 -0.10 15.16
C ILE A 22 4.60 -1.51 14.56
N LEU A 23 4.34 -2.53 15.38
CA LEU A 23 4.23 -3.92 14.92
C LEU A 23 3.03 -4.10 13.99
N GLY A 24 1.88 -3.51 14.31
CA GLY A 24 0.70 -3.54 13.44
C GLY A 24 0.97 -2.92 12.07
N LEU A 25 1.67 -1.78 12.04
CA LEU A 25 2.08 -1.14 10.79
C LEU A 25 3.08 -1.99 10.00
N ARG A 26 4.05 -2.63 10.67
CA ARG A 26 5.02 -3.55 10.04
C ARG A 26 4.33 -4.75 9.39
N ILE A 27 3.40 -5.39 10.10
CA ILE A 27 2.65 -6.55 9.58
C ILE A 27 1.81 -6.12 8.37
N ARG A 28 1.10 -4.98 8.47
CA ARG A 28 0.34 -4.43 7.35
C ARG A 28 1.23 -4.16 6.13
N ASP A 29 2.38 -3.53 6.32
CA ASP A 29 3.32 -3.25 5.24
C ASP A 29 3.82 -4.53 4.57
N SER A 30 4.17 -5.54 5.37
CA SER A 30 4.56 -6.86 4.87
C SER A 30 3.45 -7.54 4.07
N ASN A 31 2.21 -7.51 4.55
CA ASN A 31 1.07 -8.10 3.84
C ASN A 31 0.76 -7.40 2.51
N LEU A 32 1.12 -6.13 2.38
CA LEU A 32 0.96 -5.39 1.11
C LEU A 32 2.06 -5.72 0.10
N ARG A 33 3.26 -6.12 0.53
CA ARG A 33 4.42 -6.45 -0.33
C ARG A 33 4.29 -7.84 -0.96
N ARG A 34 3.45 -7.93 -1.98
CA ARG A 34 3.11 -9.21 -2.63
C ARG A 34 2.98 -9.11 -4.16
N ALA A 35 3.30 -7.94 -4.73
CA ALA A 35 3.30 -7.75 -6.17
C ALA A 35 4.72 -7.92 -6.73
N GLU A 36 4.84 -8.56 -7.89
CA GLU A 36 6.07 -8.66 -8.65
C GLU A 36 5.97 -7.77 -9.89
N TYR A 37 6.96 -6.92 -10.09
CA TYR A 37 7.06 -6.06 -11.27
C TYR A 37 8.13 -6.64 -12.20
N THR A 38 7.74 -7.04 -13.41
CA THR A 38 8.64 -7.63 -14.41
C THR A 38 8.41 -6.96 -15.75
N GLY A 39 9.43 -6.24 -16.25
CA GLY A 39 9.30 -5.44 -17.48
C GLY A 39 8.23 -4.37 -17.32
N ASN A 40 7.11 -4.52 -18.04
CA ASN A 40 5.98 -3.59 -18.02
C ASN A 40 4.73 -4.22 -17.36
N LYS A 41 4.91 -5.34 -16.65
CA LYS A 41 3.81 -6.09 -16.03
C LYS A 41 3.94 -6.11 -14.52
N LEU A 42 2.83 -5.92 -13.83
CA LEU A 42 2.70 -6.08 -12.39
C LEU A 42 1.77 -7.26 -12.09
N SER A 43 2.27 -8.28 -11.41
CA SER A 43 1.51 -9.49 -11.07
C SER A 43 1.30 -9.60 -9.57
N PHE A 44 0.06 -9.82 -9.13
CA PHE A 44 -0.27 -10.08 -7.72
C PHE A 44 -1.60 -10.83 -7.59
N ASP A 45 -1.74 -11.66 -6.55
CA ASP A 45 -2.97 -12.41 -6.26
C ASP A 45 -3.54 -13.18 -7.48
N GLY A 46 -2.67 -13.72 -8.34
CA GLY A 46 -3.07 -14.45 -9.55
C GLY A 46 -3.59 -13.56 -10.70
N LYS A 47 -3.52 -12.24 -10.57
CA LYS A 47 -3.87 -11.27 -11.60
C LYS A 47 -2.62 -10.67 -12.21
N VAL A 48 -2.67 -10.37 -13.50
CA VAL A 48 -1.61 -9.68 -14.24
C VAL A 48 -2.13 -8.35 -14.72
N TYR A 49 -1.35 -7.30 -14.47
CA TYR A 49 -1.62 -5.96 -14.94
C TYR A 49 -0.50 -5.51 -15.87
N GLU A 50 -0.86 -4.82 -16.96
CA GLU A 50 0.10 -4.25 -17.89
C GLU A 50 0.05 -2.73 -17.84
N GLU A 51 1.21 -2.09 -18.01
CA GLU A 51 1.28 -0.65 -18.14
C GLU A 51 0.52 -0.19 -19.39
N THR A 52 -0.38 0.78 -19.20
CA THR A 52 -1.18 1.39 -20.27
C THR A 52 -0.96 2.90 -20.29
N SER A 53 -1.23 3.51 -21.44
CA SER A 53 -1.15 4.95 -21.58
C SER A 53 -2.22 5.63 -20.71
N TYR A 54 -1.84 6.72 -20.04
CA TYR A 54 -2.78 7.57 -19.31
C TYR A 54 -3.88 8.16 -20.21
N THR A 55 -3.67 8.19 -21.53
CA THR A 55 -4.67 8.63 -22.52
C THR A 55 -5.80 7.62 -22.75
N GLU A 56 -5.60 6.35 -22.36
CA GLU A 56 -6.62 5.31 -22.50
C GLU A 56 -7.71 5.38 -21.42
N ILE A 57 -7.48 6.15 -20.36
CA ILE A 57 -8.44 6.34 -19.28
C ILE A 57 -8.86 7.80 -19.15
N GLN A 58 -10.11 8.01 -18.74
CA GLN A 58 -10.57 9.33 -18.36
C GLN A 58 -9.75 9.88 -17.19
N PRO A 59 -9.65 11.21 -17.03
CA PRO A 59 -9.07 11.83 -15.84
C PRO A 59 -9.64 11.17 -14.59
N TYR A 60 -8.75 10.65 -13.76
CA TYR A 60 -9.11 9.81 -12.64
C TYR A 60 -8.67 10.43 -11.33
N LYS A 61 -9.23 9.90 -10.24
CA LYS A 61 -8.85 10.29 -8.88
C LYS A 61 -8.41 9.07 -8.10
N GLU A 62 -7.22 9.17 -7.52
CA GLU A 62 -6.69 8.15 -6.62
C GLU A 62 -7.43 8.23 -5.28
N THR A 63 -7.85 7.07 -4.77
CA THR A 63 -8.49 6.97 -3.45
C THR A 63 -7.47 6.94 -2.30
N TRP A 64 -6.17 6.89 -2.62
CA TRP A 64 -5.06 6.64 -1.68
C TRP A 64 -5.18 5.34 -0.88
N LYS A 65 -6.12 4.47 -1.26
CA LYS A 65 -6.24 3.12 -0.71
C LYS A 65 -5.20 2.22 -1.38
N VAL A 66 -4.21 1.82 -0.60
CA VAL A 66 -3.14 0.91 -1.06
C VAL A 66 -3.71 -0.48 -1.28
N VAL A 67 -3.63 -0.97 -2.51
CA VAL A 67 -4.05 -2.33 -2.91
C VAL A 67 -2.92 -3.32 -2.66
N CYS A 68 -1.71 -2.97 -3.11
CA CYS A 68 -0.50 -3.74 -2.90
C CYS A 68 0.74 -2.85 -3.04
N LYS A 69 1.89 -3.42 -2.72
CA LYS A 69 3.23 -2.89 -2.93
C LYS A 69 4.04 -3.96 -3.64
N THR A 70 5.01 -3.52 -4.43
CA THR A 70 5.98 -4.46 -5.00
C THR A 70 6.86 -5.05 -3.90
N THR A 71 7.34 -6.27 -4.10
CA THR A 71 8.20 -6.99 -3.15
C THR A 71 9.51 -6.24 -2.87
N ASP A 72 10.05 -5.58 -3.90
CA ASP A 72 11.21 -4.68 -3.79
C ASP A 72 10.90 -3.34 -3.07
N GLY A 73 9.62 -3.04 -2.81
CA GLY A 73 9.15 -1.84 -2.14
C GLY A 73 9.21 -0.56 -2.98
N VAL A 74 9.55 -0.64 -4.27
CA VAL A 74 9.69 0.52 -5.15
C VAL A 74 8.34 1.14 -5.49
N TRP A 75 7.36 0.32 -5.85
CA TRP A 75 6.05 0.77 -6.29
C TRP A 75 4.99 0.52 -5.22
N THR A 76 4.15 1.53 -4.97
CA THR A 76 2.91 1.39 -4.22
C THR A 76 1.73 1.51 -5.17
N VAL A 77 0.82 0.55 -5.14
CA VAL A 77 -0.32 0.48 -6.05
C VAL A 77 -1.58 0.94 -5.32
N TYR A 78 -2.32 1.85 -5.94
CA TYR A 78 -3.51 2.48 -5.40
C TYR A 78 -4.75 2.18 -6.24
N GLU A 79 -5.90 2.14 -5.56
CA GLU A 79 -7.22 2.04 -6.19
C GLU A 79 -7.63 3.39 -6.79
N ILE A 80 -8.24 3.31 -7.98
CA ILE A 80 -8.80 4.45 -8.71
C ILE A 80 -10.31 4.53 -8.43
N GLU A 81 -10.80 5.72 -8.04
CA GLU A 81 -12.19 5.95 -7.62
C GLU A 81 -13.22 5.55 -8.69
N GLN A 82 -12.90 5.79 -9.96
CA GLN A 82 -13.75 5.49 -11.11
C GLN A 82 -13.79 3.99 -11.47
N TYR A 83 -12.85 3.19 -10.97
CA TYR A 83 -12.70 1.77 -11.30
C TYR A 83 -12.61 0.91 -10.02
N PRO A 84 -13.67 0.86 -9.19
CA PRO A 84 -13.67 0.13 -7.92
C PRO A 84 -13.58 -1.40 -8.09
N ASN A 85 -13.79 -1.91 -9.30
CA ASN A 85 -13.58 -3.31 -9.68
C ASN A 85 -12.09 -3.68 -9.86
N HIS A 86 -11.17 -2.72 -9.73
CA HIS A 86 -9.74 -2.86 -9.98
C HIS A 86 -9.41 -3.32 -11.42
N GLU A 87 -10.21 -2.91 -12.40
CA GLU A 87 -9.86 -3.05 -13.82
C GLU A 87 -8.66 -2.17 -14.17
N TYR A 88 -8.59 -0.98 -13.57
CA TYR A 88 -7.46 -0.08 -13.64
C TYR A 88 -6.92 0.23 -12.24
N LEU A 89 -5.61 0.32 -12.14
CA LEU A 89 -4.87 0.66 -10.94
C LEU A 89 -3.78 1.68 -11.28
N VAL A 90 -3.24 2.33 -10.25
CA VAL A 90 -2.10 3.24 -10.41
C VAL A 90 -0.97 2.82 -9.51
N ALA A 91 0.18 2.51 -10.12
CA ALA A 91 1.42 2.31 -9.41
C ALA A 91 2.15 3.66 -9.30
N ARG A 92 2.59 4.02 -8.10
CA ARG A 92 3.40 5.23 -7.87
C ARG A 92 4.70 4.96 -7.15
N THR A 93 5.69 5.75 -7.54
CA THR A 93 6.85 6.08 -6.72
C THR A 93 6.71 7.53 -6.25
N SER A 94 7.74 8.07 -5.59
CA SER A 94 7.80 9.49 -5.21
C SER A 94 7.80 10.44 -6.42
N TRP A 95 8.15 9.96 -7.61
CA TRP A 95 8.45 10.80 -8.79
C TRP A 95 7.64 10.41 -10.03
N GLU A 96 7.11 9.20 -10.07
CA GLU A 96 6.44 8.65 -11.25
C GLU A 96 5.10 8.02 -10.86
N ALA A 97 4.16 8.06 -11.80
CA ALA A 97 2.89 7.35 -11.73
C ALA A 97 2.68 6.59 -13.04
N ARG A 98 2.26 5.34 -12.94
CA ARG A 98 2.00 4.45 -14.08
C ARG A 98 0.60 3.88 -13.93
N VAL A 99 -0.17 3.98 -15.00
CA VAL A 99 -1.50 3.39 -15.07
C VAL A 99 -1.34 1.94 -15.46
N LEU A 100 -2.03 1.06 -14.74
CA LEU A 100 -1.99 -0.38 -14.90
C LEU A 100 -3.38 -0.87 -15.27
N LYS A 101 -3.48 -1.69 -16.33
CA LYS A 101 -4.71 -2.30 -16.80
C LYS A 101 -4.69 -3.79 -16.57
N LEU A 102 -5.78 -4.34 -16.01
CA LEU A 102 -5.94 -5.77 -15.84
C LEU A 102 -5.91 -6.47 -17.21
N THR A 103 -5.04 -7.47 -17.32
CA THR A 103 -4.95 -8.33 -18.50
C THR A 103 -5.54 -9.68 -18.11
N ASN A 104 -6.60 -10.10 -18.80
CA ASN A 104 -7.19 -11.44 -18.64
C ASN A 104 -6.31 -12.50 -19.30
#